data_AF-A0A251TRP3-F1
#
_entry.id   AF-A0A251TRP3-F1
#
_cell.length_a   1.000
_cell.length_b   1.000
_cell.length_c   1.000
_cell.angle_alpha   90.00
_cell.angle_beta   90.00
_cell.angle_gamma   90.00
#
_symmetry.space_group_name_H-M   'P 1'
#
loop_
_entity.id
_entity.type
_entity.pdbx_description
1 polymer ?
#
loop_
_entity_poly.entity_id
_entity_poly.type
_entity_poly.pdbx_seq_one_letter_code
_entity_poly.pdbx_strand_id
1 'polypeptide(L)'
;MNSMVTQRSAFMDGRCLDKFQEKPKLLIAGKRHVRVSVVSSSHKPDHSIKVGILGASGLTGGQLIPFIAKHPFMDITLMTAEDEAGQSIESVFPHLVMHDMPDLVAIQDADFSGVDAVFSCLPPGASQEIIKGLPSRLKIVDLSADFTLRDVNDYVEWYGQPQKARELQKEAVYGLTEIHRKKIQSARLVANPGCYPTAILLPLVPLIRACFLFSFAFKRAS
;
A
#
# COMPACT_ATOMS: atom_id res chain seq x y z
N MET A 1 53.94 -22.55 20.88
CA MET A 1 53.21 -22.31 19.62
C MET A 1 51.73 -22.50 19.92
N ASN A 2 51.03 -21.43 20.29
CA ASN A 2 50.11 -20.64 19.44
C ASN A 2 49.04 -21.54 18.78
N SER A 3 47.73 -21.34 18.94
CA SER A 3 47.01 -20.07 19.00
C SER A 3 45.66 -20.18 19.72
N MET A 4 45.30 -19.08 20.39
CA MET A 4 43.98 -18.73 20.86
C MET A 4 43.07 -18.38 19.68
N VAL A 5 41.84 -18.90 19.66
CA VAL A 5 40.74 -18.31 18.89
C VAL A 5 39.78 -17.67 19.87
N THR A 6 39.90 -16.35 19.99
CA THR A 6 39.04 -15.49 20.78
C THR A 6 37.70 -15.32 20.05
N GLN A 7 36.65 -16.04 20.46
CA GLN A 7 35.29 -15.66 20.09
C GLN A 7 34.91 -14.42 20.90
N ARG A 8 34.86 -13.26 20.21
CA ARG A 8 34.32 -12.02 20.77
C ARG A 8 32.80 -12.18 20.92
N SER A 9 32.34 -12.45 22.13
CA SER A 9 30.98 -12.15 22.55
C SER A 9 30.85 -10.63 22.67
N ALA A 10 30.08 -10.01 21.78
CA ALA A 10 29.66 -8.62 21.96
C ALA A 10 28.60 -8.58 23.08
N PHE A 11 29.06 -8.36 24.31
CA PHE A 11 28.21 -7.87 25.40
C PHE A 11 27.69 -6.50 24.97
N MET A 12 26.39 -6.40 24.63
CA MET A 12 25.72 -5.11 24.53
C MET A 12 25.21 -4.74 25.92
N ASP A 13 25.83 -3.71 26.49
CA ASP A 13 25.58 -3.17 27.81
C ASP A 13 24.09 -2.89 28.05
N GLY A 14 23.58 -3.48 29.13
CA GLY A 14 22.21 -3.35 29.63
C GLY A 14 21.90 -1.95 30.15
N ARG A 15 21.59 -1.01 29.25
CA ARG A 15 20.95 0.27 29.61
C ARG A 15 19.76 0.56 28.69
N CYS A 16 18.63 -0.08 28.99
CA CYS A 16 17.33 0.25 28.40
C CYS A 16 16.25 0.36 29.50
N LEU A 17 16.60 1.06 30.58
CA LEU A 17 15.66 1.47 31.62
C LEU A 17 15.95 2.92 31.92
N ASP A 18 15.44 3.82 31.07
CA ASP A 18 15.03 5.12 31.55
C ASP A 18 14.10 5.83 30.56
N LYS A 19 12.95 6.25 31.10
CA LYS A 19 11.95 7.20 30.56
C LYS A 19 10.89 6.65 29.59
N PHE A 20 9.86 6.04 30.17
CA PHE A 20 8.48 6.27 29.75
C PHE A 20 7.61 6.38 31.01
N GLN A 21 7.49 7.59 31.55
CA GLN A 21 6.45 7.95 32.51
C GLN A 21 5.63 9.10 31.93
N GLU A 22 4.45 8.78 31.39
CA GLU A 22 3.33 9.73 31.37
C GLU A 22 2.09 9.03 31.91
N LYS A 23 1.49 9.62 32.95
CA LYS A 23 0.27 9.14 33.61
C LYS A 23 -0.95 9.48 32.75
N PRO A 24 -1.95 8.59 32.63
CA PRO A 24 -3.20 8.90 31.92
C PRO A 24 -4.06 9.87 32.76
N LYS A 25 -4.50 10.98 32.15
CA LYS A 25 -5.52 11.86 32.74
C LYS A 25 -6.91 11.39 32.32
N LEU A 26 -7.76 11.11 33.31
CA LEU A 26 -9.17 10.81 33.16
C LEU A 26 -9.93 12.10 32.75
N LEU A 27 -10.63 12.09 31.61
CA LEU A 27 -11.49 13.19 31.17
C LEU A 27 -12.96 12.75 31.20
N ILE A 28 -13.75 13.48 31.98
CA ILE A 28 -15.19 13.24 32.22
C ILE A 28 -15.99 13.72 30.99
N ALA A 29 -16.84 12.86 30.44
CA ALA A 29 -17.62 13.09 29.23
C ALA A 29 -18.85 13.98 29.49
N GLY A 30 -18.85 15.20 28.94
CA GLY A 30 -20.03 16.05 28.85
C GLY A 30 -20.86 15.71 27.61
N LYS A 31 -22.18 15.49 27.78
CA LYS A 31 -23.13 15.24 26.69
C LYS A 31 -23.16 16.43 25.71
N ARG A 32 -22.55 16.29 24.53
CA ARG A 32 -22.73 17.23 23.42
C ARG A 32 -23.68 16.61 22.40
N HIS A 33 -24.74 17.35 22.08
CA HIS A 33 -25.60 17.03 20.95
C HIS A 33 -24.80 17.23 19.66
N VAL A 34 -24.60 16.14 18.91
CA VAL A 34 -23.97 16.19 17.59
C VAL A 34 -25.07 16.51 16.58
N ARG A 35 -25.05 17.72 16.01
CA ARG A 35 -25.81 18.00 14.79
C ARG A 35 -25.13 17.28 13.64
N VAL A 36 -25.78 16.25 13.11
CA VAL A 36 -25.40 15.65 11.83
C VAL A 36 -26.09 16.47 10.75
N SER A 37 -25.33 17.34 10.09
CA SER A 37 -25.74 17.94 8.82
C SER A 37 -25.41 16.96 7.71
N VAL A 38 -26.44 16.48 7.01
CA VAL A 38 -26.30 15.71 5.77
C VAL A 38 -25.74 16.67 4.72
N VAL A 39 -24.45 16.52 4.38
CA VAL A 39 -23.85 17.26 3.27
C VAL A 39 -24.34 16.60 1.98
N SER A 40 -25.32 17.22 1.32
CA SER A 40 -25.75 16.81 -0.02
C SER A 40 -24.88 17.48 -1.09
N SER A 41 -24.47 16.69 -2.08
CA SER A 41 -23.65 17.02 -3.26
C SER A 41 -22.15 17.23 -2.96
N SER A 42 -21.35 16.20 -3.32
CA SER A 42 -19.89 16.20 -3.25
C SER A 42 -19.32 17.03 -4.39
N HIS A 43 -19.27 18.36 -4.23
CA HIS A 43 -18.53 19.22 -5.15
C HIS A 43 -17.03 18.99 -4.89
N LYS A 44 -16.34 18.30 -5.82
CA LYS A 44 -14.88 18.11 -5.72
C LYS A 44 -14.18 19.44 -6.00
N PRO A 45 -13.09 19.76 -5.28
CA PRO A 45 -12.36 21.01 -5.50
C PRO A 45 -11.69 21.04 -6.87
N ASP A 46 -11.45 22.24 -7.41
CA ASP A 46 -10.80 22.53 -8.71
C ASP A 46 -9.36 21.95 -8.84
N HIS A 47 -8.81 21.42 -7.76
CA HIS A 47 -7.50 20.76 -7.70
C HIS A 47 -7.61 19.30 -7.21
N SER A 48 -8.63 18.57 -7.66
CA SER A 48 -8.71 17.13 -7.42
C SER A 48 -7.58 16.38 -8.12
N ILE A 49 -6.94 15.45 -7.41
CA ILE A 49 -5.96 14.53 -7.99
C ILE A 49 -6.69 13.58 -8.93
N LYS A 50 -6.29 13.55 -10.19
CA LYS A 50 -6.89 12.67 -11.21
C LYS A 50 -6.27 11.29 -11.15
N VAL A 51 -7.11 10.29 -10.94
CA VAL A 51 -6.72 8.92 -10.63
C VAL A 51 -7.16 7.97 -11.73
N GLY A 52 -6.21 7.13 -12.17
CA GLY A 52 -6.46 5.95 -12.99
C GLY A 52 -6.52 4.68 -12.15
N ILE A 53 -7.40 3.75 -12.48
CA ILE A 53 -7.48 2.41 -11.86
C ILE A 53 -7.22 1.38 -12.95
N LEU A 54 -6.13 0.62 -12.82
CA LEU A 54 -5.82 -0.47 -13.74
C LEU A 54 -6.38 -1.78 -13.21
N GLY A 55 -7.14 -2.53 -14.02
CA GLY A 55 -7.81 -3.74 -13.55
C GLY A 55 -9.01 -3.43 -12.65
N ALA A 56 -9.81 -2.46 -13.04
CA ALA A 56 -10.97 -1.97 -12.29
C ALA A 56 -12.08 -3.03 -12.13
N SER A 57 -12.21 -3.96 -13.08
CA SER A 57 -13.18 -5.07 -13.02
C SER A 57 -12.80 -6.18 -12.02
N GLY A 58 -11.58 -6.18 -11.49
CA GLY A 58 -11.16 -7.13 -10.45
C GLY A 58 -11.75 -6.81 -9.07
N LEU A 59 -11.74 -7.79 -8.17
CA LEU A 59 -12.26 -7.63 -6.79
C LEU A 59 -11.62 -6.46 -6.04
N THR A 60 -10.30 -6.31 -6.14
CA THR A 60 -9.56 -5.20 -5.52
C THR A 60 -9.97 -3.86 -6.11
N GLY A 61 -10.16 -3.78 -7.43
CA GLY A 61 -10.68 -2.60 -8.12
C GLY A 61 -12.08 -2.22 -7.65
N GLY A 62 -13.00 -3.19 -7.65
CA GLY A 62 -14.37 -3.02 -7.18
C GLY A 62 -14.47 -2.56 -5.72
N GLN A 63 -13.54 -2.99 -4.85
CA GLN A 63 -13.46 -2.49 -3.47
C GLN A 63 -12.85 -1.07 -3.39
N LEU A 64 -11.86 -0.77 -4.23
CA LEU A 64 -11.16 0.52 -4.23
C LEU A 64 -12.03 1.67 -4.76
N ILE A 65 -12.82 1.42 -5.81
CA ILE A 65 -13.65 2.41 -6.48
C ILE A 65 -14.56 3.18 -5.51
N PRO A 66 -15.36 2.54 -4.62
CA PRO A 66 -16.17 3.23 -3.62
C PRO A 66 -15.39 4.16 -2.69
N PHE A 67 -14.16 3.79 -2.33
CA PHE A 67 -13.33 4.61 -1.44
C PHE A 67 -12.84 5.86 -2.15
N ILE A 68 -12.36 5.74 -3.39
CA ILE A 68 -11.84 6.88 -4.16
C ILE A 68 -12.99 7.79 -4.61
N ALA A 69 -14.12 7.24 -5.04
CA ALA A 69 -15.27 8.04 -5.47
C ALA A 69 -15.80 8.95 -4.35
N LYS A 70 -15.74 8.51 -3.09
CA LYS A 70 -16.11 9.30 -1.90
C LYS A 70 -14.98 10.16 -1.37
N HIS A 71 -13.78 10.09 -1.94
CA HIS A 71 -12.62 10.82 -1.43
C HIS A 71 -12.70 12.31 -1.84
N PRO A 72 -12.53 13.25 -0.89
CA PRO A 72 -12.76 14.68 -1.15
C PRO A 72 -11.74 15.32 -2.11
N PHE A 73 -10.58 14.69 -2.32
CA PHE A 73 -9.48 15.24 -3.12
C PHE A 73 -9.05 14.35 -4.29
N MET A 74 -9.77 13.27 -4.59
CA MET A 74 -9.43 12.37 -5.68
C MET A 74 -10.61 12.21 -6.62
N ASP A 75 -10.31 12.11 -7.91
CA ASP A 75 -11.30 11.88 -8.95
C ASP A 75 -10.90 10.76 -9.89
N ILE A 76 -11.83 9.87 -10.20
CA ILE A 76 -11.56 8.71 -11.05
C ILE A 76 -11.79 9.15 -12.49
N THR A 77 -10.69 9.32 -13.24
CA THR A 77 -10.75 9.82 -14.63
C THR A 77 -10.44 8.74 -15.66
N LEU A 78 -9.94 7.59 -15.22
CA LEU A 78 -9.58 6.47 -16.08
C LEU A 78 -9.81 5.15 -15.32
N MET A 79 -10.46 4.19 -15.97
CA MET A 79 -10.57 2.82 -15.48
C MET A 79 -10.27 1.85 -16.60
N THR A 80 -9.40 0.87 -16.34
CA THR A 80 -9.05 -0.13 -17.35
C THR A 80 -9.52 -1.52 -16.97
N ALA A 81 -9.94 -2.29 -17.98
CA ALA A 81 -10.26 -3.71 -17.89
C ALA A 81 -9.91 -4.35 -19.25
N GLU A 82 -9.48 -5.61 -19.23
CA GLU A 82 -9.12 -6.32 -20.47
C GLU A 82 -10.37 -6.87 -21.16
N ASP A 83 -11.11 -7.74 -20.44
CA ASP A 83 -12.27 -8.45 -20.99
C ASP A 83 -13.53 -7.57 -21.06
N GLU A 84 -13.65 -6.59 -20.17
CA GLU A 84 -14.83 -5.73 -20.04
C GLU A 84 -14.66 -4.33 -20.66
N ALA A 85 -13.67 -4.14 -21.53
CA ALA A 85 -13.46 -2.87 -22.23
C ALA A 85 -14.72 -2.44 -23.01
N GLY A 86 -15.05 -1.15 -22.92
CA GLY A 86 -16.25 -0.53 -23.51
C GLY A 86 -17.51 -0.65 -22.65
N GLN A 87 -17.46 -1.35 -21.52
CA GLN A 87 -18.60 -1.46 -20.60
C GLN A 87 -18.50 -0.45 -19.46
N SER A 88 -19.66 -0.13 -18.86
CA SER A 88 -19.69 0.64 -17.61
C SER A 88 -19.29 -0.25 -16.43
N ILE A 89 -18.75 0.35 -15.36
CA ILE A 89 -18.43 -0.40 -14.14
C ILE A 89 -19.67 -1.02 -13.47
N GLU A 90 -20.85 -0.42 -13.69
CA GLU A 90 -22.13 -0.90 -13.16
C GLU A 90 -22.56 -2.23 -13.79
N SER A 91 -22.20 -2.50 -15.05
CA SER A 91 -22.50 -3.78 -15.68
C SER A 91 -21.71 -4.92 -15.02
N VAL A 92 -20.47 -4.65 -14.63
CA VAL A 92 -19.58 -5.60 -13.95
C VAL A 92 -19.96 -5.76 -12.48
N PHE A 93 -20.23 -4.65 -11.80
CA PHE A 93 -20.62 -4.61 -10.39
C PHE A 93 -21.95 -3.88 -10.21
N PRO A 94 -23.10 -4.58 -10.30
CA PRO A 94 -24.42 -3.95 -10.21
C PRO A 94 -24.73 -3.22 -8.89
N HIS A 95 -23.96 -3.51 -7.84
CA HIS A 95 -24.08 -2.84 -6.55
C HIS A 95 -23.35 -1.49 -6.49
N LEU A 96 -22.47 -1.20 -7.45
CA LEU A 96 -21.73 0.05 -7.58
C LEU A 96 -22.51 1.08 -8.41
N VAL A 97 -23.76 1.34 -8.03
CA VAL A 97 -24.59 2.37 -8.69
C VAL A 97 -23.99 3.75 -8.39
N MET A 98 -23.15 4.23 -9.30
CA MET A 98 -22.34 5.44 -9.12
C MET A 98 -22.40 6.26 -10.41
N HIS A 99 -22.97 7.45 -10.29
CA HIS A 99 -23.07 8.39 -11.40
C HIS A 99 -21.69 8.94 -11.79
N ASP A 100 -21.56 9.27 -13.07
CA ASP A 100 -20.41 9.99 -13.65
C ASP A 100 -19.06 9.24 -13.56
N MET A 101 -19.09 7.91 -13.60
CA MET A 101 -17.89 7.09 -13.71
C MET A 101 -17.49 6.92 -15.19
N PRO A 102 -16.18 6.96 -15.53
CA PRO A 102 -15.74 6.67 -16.89
C PRO A 102 -16.01 5.22 -17.27
N ASP A 103 -16.28 4.95 -18.54
CA ASP A 103 -16.36 3.57 -19.02
C ASP A 103 -15.00 2.87 -18.95
N LEU A 104 -15.03 1.54 -18.88
CA LEU A 104 -13.82 0.72 -18.89
C LEU A 104 -13.17 0.80 -20.26
N VAL A 105 -11.84 0.92 -20.30
CA VAL A 105 -11.06 0.89 -21.54
C VAL A 105 -9.97 -0.18 -21.48
N ALA A 106 -9.56 -0.69 -22.64
CA ALA A 106 -8.40 -1.57 -22.71
C ALA A 106 -7.14 -0.78 -22.32
N ILE A 107 -6.16 -1.46 -21.70
CA ILE A 107 -4.94 -0.79 -21.22
C ILE A 107 -4.13 -0.14 -22.35
N GLN A 108 -4.12 -0.73 -23.55
CA GLN A 108 -3.44 -0.16 -24.72
C GLN A 108 -4.08 1.14 -25.23
N ASP A 109 -5.38 1.33 -24.98
CA ASP A 109 -6.15 2.48 -25.46
C ASP A 109 -6.28 3.57 -24.38
N ALA A 110 -5.69 3.33 -23.19
CA ALA A 110 -5.76 4.24 -22.06
C ALA A 110 -4.89 5.49 -22.28
N ASP A 111 -5.51 6.67 -22.23
CA ASP A 111 -4.79 7.94 -22.22
C ASP A 111 -4.44 8.36 -20.79
N PHE A 112 -3.14 8.40 -20.49
CA PHE A 112 -2.64 8.85 -19.20
C PHE A 112 -2.37 10.35 -19.14
N SER A 113 -2.51 11.13 -20.21
CA SER A 113 -2.08 12.54 -20.31
C SER A 113 -2.64 13.42 -19.20
N GLY A 114 -3.91 13.23 -18.85
CA GLY A 114 -4.61 13.95 -17.77
C GLY A 114 -4.60 13.25 -16.41
N VAL A 115 -3.88 12.14 -16.24
CA VAL A 115 -3.85 11.37 -14.99
C VAL A 115 -2.63 11.78 -14.16
N ASP A 116 -2.83 11.93 -12.84
CA ASP A 116 -1.79 12.29 -11.87
C ASP A 116 -1.26 11.05 -11.12
N ALA A 117 -2.16 10.14 -10.76
CA ALA A 117 -1.85 8.95 -10.00
C ALA A 117 -2.58 7.71 -10.51
N VAL A 118 -2.01 6.53 -10.30
CA VAL A 118 -2.56 5.25 -10.74
C VAL A 118 -2.55 4.24 -9.60
N PHE A 119 -3.66 3.54 -9.43
CA PHE A 119 -3.73 2.31 -8.64
C PHE A 119 -3.72 1.12 -9.59
N SER A 120 -2.75 0.21 -9.42
CA SER A 120 -2.69 -1.02 -10.18
C SER A 120 -3.31 -2.15 -9.37
N CYS A 121 -4.44 -2.69 -9.84
CA CYS A 121 -5.16 -3.81 -9.27
C CYS A 121 -5.01 -5.07 -10.16
N LEU A 122 -3.91 -5.14 -10.90
CA LEU A 122 -3.64 -6.20 -11.87
C LEU A 122 -3.16 -7.48 -11.18
N PRO A 123 -3.34 -8.65 -11.82
CA PRO A 123 -2.80 -9.89 -11.30
C PRO A 123 -1.26 -9.87 -11.28
N PRO A 124 -0.62 -10.66 -10.38
CA PRO A 124 0.83 -10.79 -10.36
C PRO A 124 1.41 -11.18 -11.73
N GLY A 125 2.54 -10.58 -12.08
CA GLY A 125 3.25 -10.73 -13.35
C GLY A 125 2.84 -9.72 -14.41
N ALA A 126 1.56 -9.29 -14.44
CA ALA A 126 1.07 -8.31 -15.43
C ALA A 126 1.48 -6.87 -15.07
N SER A 127 1.49 -6.53 -13.77
CA SER A 127 1.82 -5.19 -13.31
C SER A 127 3.23 -4.76 -13.70
N GLN A 128 4.19 -5.68 -13.72
CA GLN A 128 5.60 -5.37 -14.04
C GLN A 128 5.78 -4.69 -15.39
N GLU A 129 5.21 -5.27 -16.45
CA GLU A 129 5.38 -4.77 -17.82
C GLU A 129 4.56 -3.49 -18.03
N ILE A 130 3.33 -3.48 -17.51
CA ILE A 130 2.42 -2.34 -17.64
C ILE A 130 3.01 -1.12 -16.92
N ILE A 131 3.42 -1.26 -15.65
CA ILE A 131 4.00 -0.15 -14.87
C ILE A 131 5.32 0.33 -15.47
N LYS A 132 6.10 -0.55 -16.11
CA LYS A 132 7.32 -0.17 -16.85
C LYS A 132 7.02 0.72 -18.06
N GLY A 133 5.88 0.52 -18.72
CA GLY A 133 5.43 1.35 -19.83
C GLY A 133 4.79 2.68 -19.42
N LEU A 134 4.43 2.85 -18.14
CA LEU A 134 3.74 4.05 -17.68
C LEU A 134 4.65 5.29 -17.65
N PRO A 135 4.11 6.49 -17.93
CA PRO A 135 4.86 7.74 -17.82
C PRO A 135 5.50 7.95 -16.44
N SER A 136 6.75 8.41 -16.42
CA SER A 136 7.53 8.62 -15.19
C SER A 136 6.98 9.69 -14.24
N ARG A 137 6.10 10.58 -14.70
CA ARG A 137 5.46 11.60 -13.85
C ARG A 137 4.38 11.02 -12.92
N LEU A 138 3.82 9.86 -13.27
CA LEU A 138 2.71 9.27 -12.53
C LEU A 138 3.18 8.76 -11.17
N LYS A 139 2.38 9.05 -10.15
CA LYS A 139 2.45 8.34 -8.86
C LYS A 139 1.72 7.02 -8.97
N ILE A 140 2.31 5.95 -8.48
CA ILE A 140 1.81 4.59 -8.69
C ILE A 140 1.71 3.88 -7.34
N VAL A 141 0.54 3.32 -7.07
CA VAL A 141 0.33 2.38 -5.97
C VAL A 141 -0.04 1.04 -6.59
N ASP A 142 0.87 0.08 -6.51
CA ASP A 142 0.64 -1.28 -6.99
C ASP A 142 0.10 -2.14 -5.87
N LEU A 143 -1.09 -2.74 -6.08
CA LEU A 143 -1.74 -3.64 -5.13
C LEU A 143 -1.42 -5.11 -5.43
N SER A 144 -0.68 -5.38 -6.51
CA SER A 144 -0.13 -6.71 -6.79
C SER A 144 1.06 -7.04 -5.88
N ALA A 145 1.59 -8.24 -6.01
CA ALA A 145 2.79 -8.65 -5.28
C ALA A 145 4.10 -8.32 -6.01
N ASP A 146 4.04 -7.81 -7.24
CA ASP A 146 5.15 -7.77 -8.19
C ASP A 146 6.34 -6.94 -7.71
N PHE A 147 6.07 -5.90 -6.93
CA PHE A 147 7.11 -5.00 -6.40
C PHE A 147 7.36 -5.14 -4.89
N THR A 148 6.75 -6.14 -4.24
CA THR A 148 6.82 -6.29 -2.77
C THR A 148 8.13 -6.91 -2.28
N LEU A 149 8.68 -7.85 -3.04
CA LEU A 149 9.93 -8.54 -2.71
C LEU A 149 11.14 -7.79 -3.27
N ARG A 150 12.13 -7.50 -2.41
CA ARG A 150 13.33 -6.77 -2.83
C ARG A 150 14.34 -7.65 -3.54
N ASP A 151 14.43 -8.93 -3.14
CA ASP A 151 15.31 -9.89 -3.80
C ASP A 151 14.61 -10.45 -5.03
N VAL A 152 15.31 -10.40 -6.16
CA VAL A 152 14.82 -10.94 -7.43
C VAL A 152 14.75 -12.47 -7.38
N ASN A 153 15.63 -13.12 -6.60
CA ASN A 153 15.63 -14.57 -6.44
C ASN A 153 14.42 -15.04 -5.63
N ASP A 154 14.08 -14.34 -4.55
CA ASP A 154 12.86 -14.62 -3.78
C ASP A 154 11.62 -14.52 -4.69
N TYR A 155 11.58 -13.51 -5.56
CA TYR A 155 10.46 -13.38 -6.50
C TYR A 155 10.34 -14.61 -7.43
N VAL A 156 11.46 -15.08 -7.98
CA VAL A 156 11.48 -16.27 -8.85
C VAL A 156 11.03 -17.52 -8.08
N GLU A 157 11.49 -17.69 -6.84
CA GLU A 157 11.14 -18.83 -5.99
C GLU A 157 9.63 -18.88 -5.70
N TRP A 158 9.03 -17.75 -5.31
CA TRP A 158 7.64 -17.70 -4.87
C TRP A 158 6.62 -17.56 -6.01
N TYR A 159 6.99 -16.89 -7.10
CA TYR A 159 6.08 -16.58 -8.21
C TYR A 159 6.38 -17.36 -9.49
N GLY A 160 7.46 -18.14 -9.53
CA GLY A 160 7.79 -19.03 -10.66
C GLY A 160 8.12 -18.30 -11.97
N GLN A 161 8.35 -16.99 -11.92
CA GLN A 161 8.61 -16.15 -13.08
C GLN A 161 9.75 -15.16 -12.80
N PRO A 162 10.56 -14.79 -13.81
CA PRO A 162 11.60 -13.78 -13.64
C PRO A 162 11.01 -12.38 -13.42
N GLN A 163 11.65 -11.61 -12.55
CA GLN A 163 11.36 -10.17 -12.38
C GLN A 163 11.79 -9.40 -13.64
N LYS A 164 10.81 -8.84 -14.36
CA LYS A 164 10.94 -8.15 -15.66
C LYS A 164 11.18 -6.64 -15.50
N ALA A 165 10.95 -6.09 -14.31
CA ALA A 165 11.02 -4.67 -14.00
C ALA A 165 12.06 -4.35 -12.90
N ARG A 166 13.29 -4.89 -13.05
CA ARG A 166 14.35 -4.81 -12.02
C ARG A 166 14.71 -3.39 -11.58
N GLU A 167 14.75 -2.41 -12.48
CA GLU A 167 15.06 -1.03 -12.10
C GLU A 167 13.90 -0.38 -11.32
N LEU A 168 12.66 -0.69 -11.69
CA LEU A 168 11.48 -0.25 -10.93
C LEU A 168 11.43 -0.89 -9.54
N GLN A 169 11.85 -2.15 -9.43
CA GLN A 169 11.92 -2.85 -8.16
C GLN A 169 12.83 -2.14 -7.14
N LYS A 170 13.90 -1.47 -7.60
CA LYS A 170 14.83 -0.74 -6.73
C LYS A 170 14.24 0.56 -6.18
N GLU A 171 13.37 1.23 -6.95
CA GLU A 171 12.70 2.46 -6.50
C GLU A 171 11.43 2.19 -5.68
N ALA A 172 10.85 1.00 -5.80
CA ALA A 172 9.61 0.64 -5.13
C ALA A 172 9.75 0.71 -3.60
N VAL A 173 8.82 1.44 -2.96
CA VAL A 173 8.74 1.53 -1.50
C VAL A 173 7.63 0.63 -1.00
N TYR A 174 7.95 -0.23 -0.03
CA TYR A 174 6.95 -1.08 0.63
C TYR A 174 5.94 -0.23 1.41
N GLY A 175 4.65 -0.38 1.07
CA GLY A 175 3.56 0.50 1.46
C GLY A 175 3.01 0.34 2.89
N LEU A 176 3.77 -0.26 3.81
CA LEU A 176 3.35 -0.38 5.21
C LEU A 176 3.46 0.98 5.92
N THR A 177 2.36 1.75 5.91
CA THR A 177 2.39 3.19 6.20
C THR A 177 2.94 3.54 7.58
N GLU A 178 2.61 2.77 8.61
CA GLU A 178 3.04 2.94 10.00
C GLU A 178 4.57 2.87 10.14
N ILE A 179 5.22 2.11 9.26
CA ILE A 179 6.65 1.83 9.33
C ILE A 179 7.44 2.69 8.33
N HIS A 180 6.87 2.98 7.16
CA HIS A 180 7.57 3.59 6.03
C HIS A 180 7.01 4.95 5.57
N ARG A 181 6.11 5.59 6.35
CA ARG A 181 5.47 6.88 6.03
C ARG A 181 6.38 7.91 5.36
N LYS A 182 7.57 8.17 5.92
CA LYS A 182 8.52 9.16 5.37
C LYS A 182 9.02 8.79 3.97
N LYS A 183 9.29 7.50 3.71
CA LYS A 183 9.74 7.03 2.40
C LYS A 183 8.61 7.07 1.38
N ILE A 184 7.39 6.75 1.82
CA ILE A 184 6.19 6.74 0.98
C ILE A 184 5.88 8.16 0.46
N GLN A 185 6.04 9.20 1.28
CA GLN A 185 5.78 10.59 0.88
C GLN A 185 6.56 11.03 -0.36
N SER A 186 7.80 10.60 -0.52
CA SER A 186 8.63 10.90 -1.69
C SER A 186 8.56 9.85 -2.79
N ALA A 187 7.94 8.70 -2.54
CA ALA A 187 7.95 7.57 -3.46
C ALA A 187 7.18 7.90 -4.75
N ARG A 188 7.70 7.40 -5.87
CA ARG A 188 6.97 7.37 -7.14
C ARG A 188 6.12 6.11 -7.23
N LEU A 189 6.73 4.96 -6.91
CA LEU A 189 6.10 3.64 -6.90
C LEU A 189 6.02 3.11 -5.46
N VAL A 190 4.80 2.79 -5.03
CA VAL A 190 4.51 2.17 -3.74
C VAL A 190 3.98 0.76 -3.99
N ALA A 191 4.68 -0.23 -3.46
CA ALA A 191 4.21 -1.62 -3.46
C ALA A 191 3.34 -1.84 -2.22
N ASN A 192 2.02 -1.86 -2.40
CA ASN A 192 1.08 -2.02 -1.30
C ASN A 192 1.22 -3.42 -0.69
N PRO A 193 1.32 -3.54 0.65
CA PRO A 193 1.51 -4.82 1.30
C PRO A 193 0.28 -5.72 1.15
N GLY A 194 0.51 -7.03 1.10
CA GLY A 194 -0.58 -8.01 1.22
C GLY A 194 -1.30 -7.92 2.56
N CYS A 195 -2.54 -8.41 2.61
CA CYS A 195 -3.37 -8.39 3.82
C CYS A 195 -2.75 -9.19 4.99
N TYR A 196 -2.21 -10.38 4.73
CA TYR A 196 -1.53 -11.19 5.76
C TYR A 196 -0.23 -10.56 6.28
N PRO A 197 0.73 -10.14 5.43
CA PRO A 197 1.90 -9.40 5.89
C PRO A 197 1.52 -8.17 6.73
N THR A 198 0.47 -7.43 6.34
CA THR A 198 0.01 -6.27 7.11
C THR A 198 -0.46 -6.66 8.51
N ALA A 199 -1.33 -7.67 8.61
CA ALA A 199 -1.86 -8.15 9.88
C ALA A 199 -0.76 -8.67 10.84
N ILE A 200 0.30 -9.26 10.28
CA ILE A 200 1.41 -9.84 11.05
C ILE A 200 2.45 -8.77 11.42
N LEU A 201 2.85 -7.91 10.48
CA LEU A 201 3.94 -6.95 10.68
C LEU A 201 3.54 -5.80 11.61
N LEU A 202 2.30 -5.33 11.57
CA LEU A 202 1.83 -4.24 12.43
C LEU A 202 2.05 -4.51 13.93
N PRO A 203 1.64 -5.66 14.50
CA PRO A 203 1.90 -5.96 15.90
C PRO A 203 3.35 -6.41 16.17
N LEU A 204 4.00 -7.12 15.25
CA LEU A 204 5.32 -7.71 15.52
C LEU A 204 6.47 -6.72 15.41
N VAL A 205 6.43 -5.79 14.45
CA VAL A 205 7.55 -4.85 14.23
C VAL A 205 7.86 -4.01 15.49
N PRO A 206 6.89 -3.44 16.21
CA PRO A 206 7.15 -2.74 17.47
C PRO A 206 7.77 -3.65 18.55
N LEU A 207 7.29 -4.90 18.69
CA LEU A 207 7.78 -5.85 19.70
C LEU A 207 9.23 -6.29 19.43
N ILE A 208 9.57 -6.51 18.16
CA ILE A 208 10.93 -6.85 17.73
C ILE A 208 11.87 -5.66 17.98
N ARG A 209 11.45 -4.44 17.61
CA ARG A 209 12.25 -3.22 17.81
C ARG A 209 12.51 -2.89 19.28
N ALA A 210 11.56 -3.20 20.16
CA ALA A 210 11.72 -3.07 21.60
C ALA A 210 12.42 -4.28 22.25
N CYS A 211 12.88 -5.25 21.45
CA CYS A 211 13.54 -6.49 21.90
C CYS A 211 12.71 -7.35 22.89
N PHE A 212 11.39 -7.21 22.92
CA PHE A 212 10.54 -7.93 23.88
C PHE A 212 10.40 -9.43 23.57
N LEU A 213 10.51 -9.83 22.30
CA LEU A 213 10.40 -11.25 21.90
C LEU A 213 11.65 -12.07 22.28
N PHE A 214 12.84 -11.49 22.20
CA PHE A 214 14.08 -12.18 22.57
C PHE A 214 14.30 -12.23 24.09
N SER A 215 13.81 -11.23 24.83
CA SER A 215 13.91 -11.21 26.29
C SER A 215 13.05 -12.29 26.96
N PHE A 216 11.89 -12.63 26.36
CA PHE A 216 10.98 -13.63 26.93
C PHE A 216 11.42 -15.09 26.69
N ALA A 217 12.04 -15.37 25.55
CA ALA A 217 12.55 -16.72 25.24
C ALA A 217 13.73 -17.12 26.13
N PHE A 218 14.60 -16.17 26.51
CA PHE A 218 15.78 -16.45 27.33
C PHE A 218 15.49 -16.45 28.84
N LYS A 219 14.54 -15.62 29.32
CA LYS A 219 14.18 -15.60 30.75
C LYS A 219 13.43 -16.84 31.25
N ARG A 220 12.97 -17.72 30.35
CA ARG A 220 12.28 -18.98 30.71
C ARG A 220 13.19 -20.21 30.66
N ALA A 221 14.45 -20.04 30.28
CA ALA A 221 15.46 -21.09 30.17
C ALA A 221 16.59 -20.95 31.20
N SER A 222 16.37 -20.18 32.28
CA SER A 222 17.29 -20.00 33.42
C SER A 222 16.67 -20.53 34.70
#